data_AF-A0A6V7LA94-F1
#
_entry.id   AF-A0A6V7LA94-F1
#
_cell.length_a   1.000
_cell.length_b   1.000
_cell.length_c   1.000
_cell.angle_alpha   90.00
_cell.angle_beta   90.00
_cell.angle_gamma   90.00
#
_symmetry.space_group_name_H-M   'P 1'
#
loop_
_entity.id
_entity.type
_entity.pdbx_description
1 polymer ?
#
loop_
_entity_poly.entity_id
_entity_poly.type
_entity_poly.pdbx_seq_one_letter_code
_entity_poly.pdbx_strand_id
1 'polypeptide(L)'
;ISHHPPISSFYVTNRQDGFTISSTIIAKSKFYGNSTSAVLDGAAVLTMLPRGEDYTMTIPYAHCKGIVMGTLSMELGGKISINCEKTGYCTELEFKLK
;
A
#
# COMPACT_ATOMS: atom_id res chain seq x y z
N ILE A 1 -6.50 9.68 -11.03
CA ILE A 1 -7.74 9.39 -11.79
C ILE A 1 -8.99 10.07 -11.22
N SER A 2 -9.01 10.43 -9.92
CA SER A 2 -10.08 11.25 -9.33
C SER A 2 -9.50 12.22 -8.30
N HIS A 3 -10.13 13.37 -8.12
CA HIS A 3 -9.80 14.36 -7.08
C HIS A 3 -10.77 14.30 -5.89
N HIS A 4 -12.04 13.94 -6.14
CA HIS A 4 -13.07 13.80 -5.12
C HIS A 4 -13.81 12.46 -5.31
N PRO A 5 -13.44 11.40 -4.57
CA PRO A 5 -12.30 11.32 -3.63
C PRO A 5 -10.94 11.31 -4.36
N PRO A 6 -9.82 11.58 -3.67
CA PRO A 6 -8.49 11.53 -4.27
C PRO A 6 -8.12 10.07 -4.55
N ILE A 7 -8.02 9.73 -5.83
CA ILE A 7 -7.68 8.38 -6.30
C ILE A 7 -6.48 8.45 -7.25
N SER A 8 -5.46 7.68 -6.92
CA SER A 8 -4.25 7.49 -7.73
C SER A 8 -4.18 6.05 -8.19
N SER A 9 -3.83 5.84 -9.46
CA SER A 9 -3.60 4.52 -10.02
C SER A 9 -2.27 4.51 -10.73
N PHE A 10 -1.57 3.37 -10.69
CA PHE A 10 -0.32 3.18 -11.41
C PHE A 10 -0.25 1.79 -12.01
N TYR A 11 0.57 1.66 -13.05
CA TYR A 11 0.90 0.40 -13.69
C TYR A 11 2.40 0.39 -14.01
N VAL A 12 3.09 -0.65 -13.55
CA VAL A 12 4.53 -0.87 -13.75
C VAL A 12 4.69 -2.21 -14.45
N THR A 13 5.61 -2.30 -15.42
CA THR A 13 5.90 -3.55 -16.10
C THR A 13 7.40 -3.71 -16.28
N ASN A 14 7.88 -4.93 -16.04
CA ASN A 14 9.19 -5.38 -16.47
C ASN A 14 9.01 -6.74 -17.13
N ARG A 15 8.88 -6.74 -18.45
CA ARG A 15 8.67 -7.97 -19.23
C ARG A 15 9.92 -8.85 -19.28
N GLN A 16 11.10 -8.25 -19.18
CA GLN A 16 12.37 -8.98 -19.17
C GLN A 16 12.48 -9.85 -17.90
N ASP A 17 12.14 -9.27 -16.74
CA ASP A 17 12.12 -10.00 -15.46
C ASP A 17 10.77 -10.69 -15.19
N GLY A 18 9.81 -10.60 -16.13
CA GLY A 18 8.58 -11.38 -16.11
C GLY A 18 7.54 -10.92 -15.08
N PHE A 19 7.40 -9.62 -14.81
CA PHE A 19 6.36 -9.15 -13.89
C PHE A 19 5.64 -7.87 -14.32
N THR A 20 4.44 -7.68 -13.76
CA THR A 20 3.69 -6.43 -13.80
C THR A 20 3.16 -6.10 -12.41
N ILE A 21 2.99 -4.82 -12.11
CA ILE A 21 2.34 -4.36 -10.88
C ILE A 21 1.28 -3.34 -11.27
N SER A 22 0.07 -3.53 -10.79
CA SER A 22 -1.00 -2.55 -10.94
C SER A 22 -1.56 -2.18 -9.57
N SER A 23 -2.00 -0.94 -9.39
CA SER A 23 -2.65 -0.55 -8.14
C SER A 23 -3.58 0.62 -8.37
N THR A 24 -4.63 0.67 -7.55
CA THR A 24 -5.49 1.83 -7.37
C THR A 24 -5.65 2.09 -5.88
N ILE A 25 -5.38 3.32 -5.47
CA ILE A 25 -5.27 3.74 -4.08
C ILE A 25 -6.12 4.98 -3.87
N ILE A 26 -6.95 4.93 -2.84
CA ILE A 26 -7.71 6.05 -2.28
C ILE A 26 -6.96 6.51 -1.03
N ALA A 27 -6.42 7.72 -1.07
CA ALA A 27 -5.73 8.29 0.09
C ALA A 27 -6.74 8.96 1.04
N LYS A 28 -6.80 8.48 2.28
CA LYS A 28 -7.66 9.03 3.35
C LYS A 28 -6.80 9.55 4.49
N SER A 29 -6.77 10.86 4.68
CA SER A 29 -5.99 11.48 5.76
C SER A 29 -6.79 11.58 7.05
N LYS A 30 -6.13 11.33 8.20
CA LYS A 30 -6.68 11.54 9.55
C LYS A 30 -5.70 12.36 10.38
N PHE A 31 -6.16 13.46 10.95
CA PHE A 31 -5.36 14.35 11.78
C PHE A 31 -5.63 14.11 13.27
N TYR A 32 -4.57 14.09 14.08
CA TYR A 32 -4.60 13.76 15.51
C TYR A 32 -3.92 14.84 16.37
N GLY A 33 -3.88 16.10 15.91
CA GLY A 33 -3.20 17.19 16.61
C GLY A 33 -1.75 17.33 16.18
N ASN A 34 -0.80 16.65 16.83
CA ASN A 34 0.63 16.74 16.43
C ASN A 34 1.06 15.63 15.45
N SER A 35 0.12 14.84 14.96
CA SER A 35 0.37 13.78 13.99
C SER A 35 -0.77 13.65 12.98
N THR A 36 -0.48 13.01 11.86
CA THR A 36 -1.44 12.67 10.82
C THR A 36 -1.16 11.27 10.30
N SER A 37 -2.20 10.55 9.87
CA SER A 37 -2.05 9.29 9.15
C SER A 37 -2.64 9.41 7.75
N ALA A 38 -1.92 8.91 6.75
CA ALA A 38 -2.44 8.62 5.43
C ALA A 38 -2.81 7.13 5.36
N VAL A 39 -4.11 6.85 5.45
CA VAL A 39 -4.67 5.52 5.23
C VAL A 39 -4.80 5.30 3.72
N LEU A 40 -4.18 4.24 3.22
CA LEU A 40 -4.14 3.90 1.80
C LEU A 40 -5.13 2.75 1.56
N ASP A 41 -6.34 3.12 1.13
CA ASP A 41 -7.40 2.16 0.86
C ASP A 41 -7.34 1.73 -0.61
N GLY A 42 -7.30 0.43 -0.86
CA GLY A 42 -7.07 -0.13 -2.18
C GLY A 42 -6.14 -1.33 -2.13
N ALA A 43 -5.74 -1.80 -3.30
CA ALA A 43 -4.90 -2.97 -3.44
C ALA A 43 -3.85 -2.76 -4.54
N ALA A 44 -2.74 -3.48 -4.40
CA ALA A 44 -1.78 -3.70 -5.47
C ALA A 44 -1.86 -5.16 -5.92
N VAL A 45 -1.76 -5.39 -7.22
CA VAL A 45 -1.70 -6.72 -7.82
C VAL A 45 -0.35 -6.85 -8.51
N LEU A 46 0.48 -7.78 -8.03
CA LEU A 46 1.71 -8.21 -8.67
C LEU A 46 1.42 -9.47 -9.50
N THR A 47 1.57 -9.40 -10.81
CA THR A 47 1.46 -10.57 -11.70
C THR A 47 2.84 -11.10 -12.02
N MET A 48 3.09 -12.37 -11.69
CA MET A 48 4.29 -13.11 -12.10
C MET A 48 4.01 -13.81 -13.44
N LEU A 49 4.40 -13.18 -14.55
CA LEU A 49 4.00 -13.57 -15.91
C LEU A 49 4.36 -15.03 -16.27
N PRO A 50 5.58 -15.55 -15.99
CA PRO A 50 5.93 -16.93 -16.36
C PRO A 50 5.12 -17.98 -15.62
N ARG A 51 4.63 -17.64 -14.42
CA ARG A 51 3.87 -18.55 -13.55
C ARG A 51 2.37 -18.36 -13.72
N GLY A 52 1.95 -17.26 -14.35
CA GLY A 52 0.56 -16.83 -14.43
C GLY A 52 -0.09 -16.76 -13.05
N GLU A 53 0.65 -16.21 -12.08
CA GLU A 53 0.21 -16.04 -10.69
C GLU A 53 -0.03 -14.56 -10.40
N ASP A 54 -1.13 -14.25 -9.72
CA ASP A 54 -1.49 -12.91 -9.29
C ASP A 54 -1.45 -12.83 -7.76
N TYR A 55 -0.66 -11.91 -7.24
CA TYR A 55 -0.50 -11.65 -5.82
C TYR A 55 -1.20 -10.33 -5.47
N THR A 56 -2.36 -10.42 -4.82
CA THR A 56 -3.12 -9.26 -4.34
C THR A 56 -2.63 -8.85 -2.96
N MET A 57 -2.31 -7.57 -2.80
CA MET A 57 -1.66 -7.01 -1.63
C MET A 57 -2.42 -5.79 -1.11
N THR A 58 -2.62 -5.72 0.20
CA THR A 58 -3.04 -4.48 0.87
C THR A 58 -1.82 -3.61 1.20
N ILE A 59 -2.06 -2.31 1.46
CA ILE A 59 -1.01 -1.30 1.59
C ILE A 59 -0.98 -0.80 3.03
N PRO A 60 0.20 -0.66 3.67
CA PRO A 60 0.27 -0.14 5.03
C PRO A 60 -0.13 1.34 5.04
N TYR A 61 -0.59 1.85 6.19
CA TYR A 61 -0.78 3.29 6.33
C TYR A 61 0.55 3.96 6.68
N ALA A 62 0.70 5.22 6.28
CA ALA A 62 1.80 6.07 6.71
C ALA A 62 1.34 6.93 7.89
N HIS A 63 2.11 6.97 8.97
CA HIS A 63 1.89 7.82 10.12
C HIS A 63 3.02 8.83 10.24
N CYS A 64 2.68 10.12 10.25
CA CYS A 64 3.63 11.21 10.37
C CYS A 64 3.44 11.91 11.72
N LYS A 65 4.51 12.02 12.50
CA LYS A 65 4.56 12.71 13.81
C LYS A 65 5.32 14.03 13.68
N GLY A 66 5.04 14.99 14.56
CA GLY A 66 5.76 16.27 14.60
C GLY A 66 5.36 17.26 13.52
N ILE A 67 4.12 17.14 12.99
CA ILE A 67 3.64 17.99 11.88
C ILE A 67 3.29 19.43 12.31
N VAL A 68 3.02 19.65 13.60
CA VAL A 68 2.76 20.99 14.15
C VAL A 68 3.95 21.47 15.00
N MET A 69 4.52 20.58 15.82
CA MET A 69 5.63 20.91 16.72
C MET A 69 6.55 19.70 16.93
N GLY A 70 7.86 19.95 16.94
CA GLY A 70 8.90 18.93 17.13
C GLY A 70 9.48 18.42 15.80
N THR A 71 10.28 17.35 15.88
CA THR A 71 10.94 16.78 14.70
C THR A 71 9.96 15.96 13.88
N LEU A 72 9.88 16.26 12.58
CA LEU A 72 9.08 15.49 11.64
C LEU A 72 9.65 14.07 11.50
N SER A 73 8.80 13.07 11.70
CA SER A 73 9.13 11.67 11.43
C SER A 73 7.97 10.95 10.75
N MET A 74 8.29 9.90 9.99
CA MET A 74 7.32 9.05 9.31
C MET A 74 7.57 7.58 9.66
N GLU A 75 6.50 6.86 9.93
CA GLU A 75 6.50 5.43 10.19
C GLU A 75 5.42 4.76 9.32
N LEU A 76 5.69 3.53 8.87
CA LEU A 76 4.65 2.68 8.30
C LEU A 76 4.00 1.88 9.43
N GLY A 77 2.69 1.72 9.36
CA GLY A 77 1.92 1.00 10.36
C GLY A 77 0.83 0.13 9.77
N GLY A 78 0.40 -0.85 10.57
CA GLY A 78 -0.74 -1.70 10.29
C GLY A 78 -0.37 -3.05 9.68
N LYS A 79 -1.39 -3.89 9.50
CA LYS A 79 -1.27 -5.22 8.90
C LYS A 79 -1.48 -5.14 7.41
N ILE A 80 -0.66 -5.85 6.66
CA ILE A 80 -0.87 -6.10 5.24
C ILE A 80 -0.97 -7.59 4.97
N SER A 81 -1.74 -7.95 3.96
CA SER A 81 -1.92 -9.32 3.49
C SER A 81 -1.44 -9.42 2.05
N ILE A 82 -0.79 -10.53 1.70
CA ILE A 82 -0.40 -10.87 0.33
C ILE A 82 -1.01 -12.24 0.03
N ASN A 83 -1.84 -12.33 -1.00
CA ASN A 83 -2.61 -13.53 -1.32
C ASN A 83 -2.51 -13.88 -2.82
N CYS A 84 -2.27 -15.15 -3.13
CA CYS A 84 -2.36 -15.71 -4.47
C CYS A 84 -3.42 -16.82 -4.49
N GLU A 85 -4.55 -16.56 -5.13
CA GLU A 85 -5.67 -17.52 -5.19
C GLU A 85 -5.30 -18.81 -5.92
N LYS A 86 -4.49 -18.70 -6.98
CA LYS A 86 -4.10 -19.83 -7.83
C LYS A 86 -3.32 -20.91 -7.08
N THR A 87 -2.41 -20.50 -6.19
CA THR A 87 -1.55 -21.42 -5.43
C THR A 87 -2.05 -21.63 -4.00
N GLY A 88 -2.95 -20.78 -3.51
CA GLY A 88 -3.34 -20.72 -2.10
C GLY A 88 -2.27 -20.10 -1.18
N TYR A 89 -1.18 -19.57 -1.73
CA TYR A 89 -0.15 -18.91 -0.93
C TYR A 89 -0.70 -17.62 -0.33
N CYS A 90 -0.56 -17.50 0.98
CA CYS A 90 -0.94 -16.32 1.73
C CYS A 90 0.10 -16.01 2.81
N THR A 91 0.27 -14.72 3.12
CA THR A 91 1.03 -14.26 4.26
C THR A 91 0.48 -12.96 4.79
N GLU A 92 0.67 -12.71 6.09
CA GLU A 92 0.36 -11.45 6.76
C GLU A 92 1.65 -10.85 7.32
N LEU A 93 1.83 -9.55 7.13
CA LEU A 93 2.94 -8.78 7.67
C LEU A 93 2.38 -7.64 8.53
N GLU A 94 2.96 -7.44 9.72
CA GLU A 94 2.56 -6.34 10.61
C GLU A 94 3.68 -5.31 10.73
N PHE A 95 3.40 -4.09 10.26
CA PHE A 95 4.24 -2.92 10.51
C PHE A 95 3.90 -2.34 11.88
N LYS A 96 4.78 -2.57 12.85
CA LYS A 96 4.63 -2.06 14.22
C LYS A 96 5.18 -0.64 14.32
N LEU A 97 4.33 0.26 14.83
CA LEU A 97 4.76 1.60 15.20
C LEU A 97 5.61 1.55 16.48
N LYS A 98 6.49 2.54 16.64
CA LYS A 98 7.21 2.80 17.89
C LYS A 98 6.46 3.78 18.77
#